data_AF-A0A1J4VWT2-F1
#
_entry.id   AF-A0A1J4VWT2-F1
#
_cell.length_a   1.000
_cell.length_b   1.000
_cell.length_c   1.000
_cell.angle_alpha   90.00
_cell.angle_beta   90.00
_cell.angle_gamma   90.00
#
_symmetry.space_group_name_H-M   'P 1'
#
loop_
_entity.id
_entity.type
_entity.pdbx_description
1 polymer ?
#
loop_
_entity_poly.entity_id
_entity_poly.type
_entity_poly.pdbx_seq_one_letter_code
_entity_poly.pdbx_strand_id
1 'polypeptide(L)'
;MISKACVKFLRISPRKVRYVIDMIRKKKVSDAQAILNGSPRRAREIMIKLLNQAVDAAVKNSQADVKNLFISKVTADGGPTMKRFRAGSMGRASVIHKRTSHVQIELDLLKTHRAMPITPAAPALKAPVKKIAKKLVGAK
;
A
#
# COMPACT_ATOMS: atom_id res chain seq x y z
N MET A 1 -0.08 -6.65 -12.66
CA MET A 1 1.31 -6.22 -12.41
C MET A 1 1.86 -5.71 -13.73
N ILE A 2 2.42 -4.49 -13.72
CA ILE A 2 2.91 -3.80 -14.92
C ILE A 2 4.41 -3.54 -14.83
N SER A 3 4.90 -3.15 -13.66
CA SER A 3 6.32 -2.92 -13.42
C SER A 3 6.76 -3.56 -12.11
N LYS A 4 8.02 -4.00 -12.08
CA LYS A 4 8.70 -4.52 -10.89
C LYS A 4 10.07 -3.84 -10.77
N ALA A 5 10.45 -3.48 -9.56
CA ALA A 5 11.82 -3.06 -9.25
C ALA A 5 12.30 -3.82 -8.01
N CYS A 6 13.58 -4.18 -7.98
CA CYS A 6 14.18 -4.88 -6.84
C CYS A 6 15.58 -4.36 -6.52
N VAL A 7 15.90 -4.31 -5.23
CA VAL A 7 17.24 -4.02 -4.69
C VAL A 7 17.67 -5.19 -3.83
N LYS A 8 18.88 -5.70 -4.10
CA LYS A 8 19.43 -6.89 -3.43
C LYS A 8 20.61 -6.51 -2.53
N PHE A 9 20.86 -7.33 -1.51
CA PHE A 9 22.01 -7.22 -0.58
C PHE A 9 22.08 -5.88 0.19
N LEU A 10 20.92 -5.27 0.47
CA LEU A 10 20.83 -4.04 1.22
C LEU A 10 21.36 -4.25 2.65
N ARG A 11 22.32 -3.43 3.10
CA ARG A 11 22.94 -3.50 4.44
C ARG A 11 22.03 -2.92 5.55
N ILE A 12 20.74 -3.29 5.52
CA ILE A 12 19.71 -2.95 6.51
C ILE A 12 18.96 -4.22 6.89
N SER A 13 18.63 -4.38 8.17
CA SER A 13 17.81 -5.50 8.66
C SER A 13 16.37 -5.42 8.11
N PRO A 14 15.78 -6.54 7.61
CA PRO A 14 14.44 -6.54 7.01
C PRO A 14 13.37 -5.87 7.87
N ARG A 15 13.40 -6.08 9.20
CA ARG A 15 12.44 -5.46 10.14
C ARG A 15 12.43 -3.92 10.06
N LYS A 16 13.59 -3.27 9.88
CA LYS A 16 13.68 -1.81 9.75
C LYS A 16 13.10 -1.29 8.43
N VAL A 17 13.14 -2.10 7.37
CA VAL A 17 12.55 -1.77 6.06
C VAL A 17 11.04 -2.00 6.09
N ARG A 18 10.56 -3.10 6.72
CA ARG A 18 9.13 -3.44 6.84
C ARG A 18 8.31 -2.29 7.43
N TYR A 19 8.77 -1.65 8.50
CA TYR A 19 8.12 -0.44 9.06
C TYR A 19 7.87 0.69 8.05
N VAL A 20 8.74 0.85 7.04
CA VAL A 20 8.54 1.87 5.99
C VAL A 20 7.63 1.34 4.89
N ILE A 21 7.75 0.06 4.54
CA ILE A 21 6.87 -0.60 3.57
C ILE A 21 5.42 -0.55 4.04
N ASP A 22 5.14 -0.84 5.31
CA ASP A 22 3.79 -0.91 5.86
C ASP A 22 3.03 0.43 5.72
N MET A 23 3.74 1.56 5.71
CA MET A 23 3.14 2.90 5.48
C MET A 23 2.73 3.16 4.03
N ILE A 24 3.30 2.46 3.04
CA ILE A 24 3.10 2.70 1.60
C ILE A 24 2.32 1.60 0.87
N ARG A 25 1.99 0.47 1.52
CA ARG A 25 1.20 -0.61 0.91
C ARG A 25 -0.13 -0.08 0.38
N LYS A 26 -0.53 -0.50 -0.82
CA LYS A 26 -1.83 -0.18 -1.46
C LYS A 26 -2.09 1.32 -1.74
N LYS A 27 -1.10 2.20 -1.59
CA LYS A 27 -1.25 3.64 -1.88
C LYS A 27 -0.89 3.96 -3.33
N LYS A 28 -1.37 5.11 -3.82
CA LYS A 28 -0.94 5.64 -5.13
C LYS A 28 0.53 6.04 -5.06
N VAL A 29 1.20 6.09 -6.21
CA VAL A 29 2.63 6.47 -6.29
C VAL A 29 2.89 7.86 -5.70
N SER A 30 2.03 8.84 -6.00
CA SER A 30 2.14 10.21 -5.48
C SER A 30 2.06 10.26 -3.95
N ASP A 31 1.03 9.67 -3.35
CA ASP A 31 0.85 9.59 -1.90
C ASP A 31 2.04 8.89 -1.22
N ALA A 32 2.52 7.80 -1.84
CA ALA A 32 3.67 7.05 -1.32
C ALA A 32 4.97 7.88 -1.34
N GLN A 33 5.23 8.67 -2.39
CA GLN A 33 6.37 9.59 -2.41
C GLN A 33 6.27 10.64 -1.28
N ALA A 34 5.10 11.26 -1.08
CA ALA A 34 4.89 12.22 0.00
C ALA A 34 5.15 11.62 1.39
N ILE A 35 4.63 10.41 1.65
CA ILE A 35 4.82 9.68 2.91
C ILE A 35 6.29 9.30 3.14
N LEU A 36 7.00 8.88 2.09
CA LEU A 36 8.43 8.54 2.21
C LEU A 36 9.28 9.77 2.52
N ASN A 37 8.98 10.92 1.91
CA ASN A 37 9.67 12.19 2.19
C ASN A 37 9.45 12.64 3.64
N GLY A 38 8.23 12.54 4.16
CA GLY A 38 7.90 12.88 5.55
C GLY A 38 8.40 11.88 6.60
N SER A 39 8.83 10.67 6.21
CA SER A 39 9.30 9.65 7.17
C SER A 39 10.66 10.03 7.79
N PRO A 40 10.87 9.86 9.11
CA PRO A 40 12.19 10.07 9.73
C PRO A 40 13.11 8.82 9.64
N ARG A 41 12.70 7.75 8.95
CA ARG A 41 13.45 6.48 8.93
C ARG A 41 14.46 6.45 7.79
N ARG A 42 15.73 6.11 8.08
CA ARG A 42 16.82 5.93 7.08
C ARG A 42 16.46 5.04 5.88
N ALA A 43 15.56 4.07 6.04
CA ALA A 43 15.13 3.23 4.91
C ALA A 43 14.36 4.01 3.81
N ARG A 44 13.86 5.22 4.10
CA ARG A 44 13.14 6.08 3.14
C ARG A 44 13.95 6.35 1.87
N GLU A 45 15.25 6.65 1.99
CA GLU A 45 16.10 7.05 0.87
C GLU A 45 16.22 5.95 -0.18
N ILE A 46 16.31 4.70 0.28
CA ILE A 46 16.36 3.52 -0.59
C ILE A 46 14.99 3.24 -1.21
N MET A 47 13.91 3.40 -0.44
CA MET A 47 12.54 3.22 -0.94
C MET A 47 12.15 4.27 -1.97
N ILE A 48 12.57 5.53 -1.83
CA ILE A 48 12.35 6.60 -2.81
C ILE A 48 13.05 6.26 -4.12
N LYS A 49 14.35 5.89 -4.06
CA LYS A 49 15.11 5.48 -5.25
C LYS A 49 14.47 4.27 -5.94
N LEU A 50 14.02 3.28 -5.17
CA LEU A 50 13.37 2.07 -5.69
C LEU A 50 12.00 2.35 -6.30
N LEU A 51 11.22 3.26 -5.71
CA LEU A 51 9.91 3.68 -6.24
C LEU A 51 10.08 4.45 -7.56
N ASN A 52 11.02 5.40 -7.62
CA ASN A 52 11.32 6.14 -8.85
C ASN A 52 11.78 5.18 -9.97
N GLN A 53 12.69 4.25 -9.67
CA GLN A 53 13.11 3.20 -10.62
C GLN A 53 11.93 2.35 -11.13
N ALA A 54 10.94 2.03 -10.27
CA ALA A 54 9.75 1.28 -10.67
C ALA A 54 8.82 2.10 -11.59
N VAL A 55 8.71 3.41 -11.35
CA VAL A 55 7.94 4.36 -12.18
C VAL A 55 8.62 4.52 -13.55
N ASP A 56 9.93 4.76 -13.59
CA ASP A 56 10.69 4.89 -14.84
C ASP A 56 10.54 3.64 -15.73
N ALA A 57 10.56 2.45 -15.11
CA ALA A 57 10.32 1.19 -15.80
C ALA A 57 8.87 1.02 -16.29
N ALA A 58 7.87 1.54 -15.55
CA ALA A 58 6.47 1.51 -15.98
C ALA A 58 6.21 2.44 -17.17
N VAL A 59 6.79 3.65 -17.16
CA VAL A 59 6.71 4.60 -18.26
C VAL A 59 7.38 4.04 -19.52
N LYS A 60 8.60 3.51 -19.40
CA LYS A 60 9.37 2.99 -20.55
C LYS A 60 8.77 1.73 -21.17
N ASN A 61 8.34 0.76 -20.36
CA ASN A 61 7.94 -0.57 -20.87
C ASN A 61 6.45 -0.69 -21.17
N SER A 62 5.61 0.18 -20.61
CA SER A 62 4.14 0.04 -20.72
C SER A 62 3.41 1.35 -20.99
N GLN A 63 4.14 2.46 -21.21
CA GLN A 63 3.59 3.79 -21.51
C GLN A 63 2.48 4.22 -20.54
N ALA A 64 2.56 3.75 -19.30
CA ALA A 64 1.49 3.90 -18.32
C ALA A 64 1.55 5.28 -17.64
N ASP A 65 0.41 5.96 -17.59
CA ASP A 65 0.26 7.24 -16.88
C ASP A 65 0.59 7.10 -15.40
N VAL A 66 1.56 7.90 -14.93
CA VAL A 66 2.03 7.90 -13.53
C VAL A 66 0.88 8.16 -12.54
N LYS A 67 -0.12 8.95 -12.93
CA LYS A 67 -1.32 9.26 -12.13
C LYS A 67 -2.19 8.03 -11.82
N ASN A 68 -2.15 7.02 -12.69
CA ASN A 68 -2.97 5.82 -12.60
C ASN A 68 -2.24 4.64 -11.94
N LEU A 69 -0.96 4.81 -11.56
CA LEU A 69 -0.17 3.77 -10.91
C LEU A 69 -0.40 3.72 -9.39
N PHE A 70 -0.52 2.51 -8.86
CA PHE A 70 -0.50 2.26 -7.42
C PHE A 70 0.44 1.11 -7.05
N ILE A 71 0.80 1.07 -5.76
CA ILE A 71 1.66 0.07 -5.18
C ILE A 71 0.82 -1.17 -4.85
N SER A 72 0.89 -2.18 -5.71
CA SER A 72 0.11 -3.43 -5.55
C SER A 72 0.72 -4.33 -4.47
N LYS A 73 2.03 -4.57 -4.53
CA LYS A 73 2.75 -5.42 -3.57
C LYS A 73 4.15 -4.89 -3.30
N VAL A 74 4.57 -5.01 -2.03
CA VAL A 74 5.93 -4.67 -1.60
C VAL A 74 6.38 -5.67 -0.55
N THR A 75 7.58 -6.22 -0.72
CA THR A 75 8.20 -7.16 0.23
C THR A 75 9.58 -6.70 0.64
N ALA A 76 9.97 -7.10 1.86
CA ALA A 76 11.35 -7.01 2.34
C ALA A 76 11.71 -8.34 2.99
N ASP A 77 12.60 -9.05 2.32
CA ASP A 77 12.95 -10.43 2.59
C ASP A 77 14.37 -10.51 3.16
N GLY A 78 14.66 -11.58 3.90
CA GLY A 78 15.96 -11.79 4.52
C GLY A 78 17.03 -12.09 3.49
N GLY A 79 18.14 -11.35 3.51
CA GLY A 79 19.33 -11.68 2.75
C GLY A 79 20.38 -12.44 3.58
N PRO A 80 21.54 -12.76 2.98
CA PRO A 80 22.65 -13.40 3.70
C PRO A 80 23.03 -12.59 4.96
N THR A 81 23.20 -13.30 6.07
CA THR A 81 23.51 -12.70 7.37
C THR A 81 24.96 -12.98 7.74
N MET A 82 25.77 -11.93 7.82
CA MET A 82 27.15 -12.05 8.28
C MET A 82 27.18 -12.22 9.80
N LYS A 83 27.76 -13.33 10.26
CA LYS A 83 28.09 -13.55 11.68
C LYS A 83 29.37 -12.77 12.04
N ARG A 84 29.35 -12.08 13.17
CA ARG A 84 30.50 -11.42 13.81
C ARG A 84 30.44 -11.71 15.30
N PHE A 85 31.56 -11.68 16.01
CA PHE A 85 31.57 -11.77 17.47
C PHE A 85 31.73 -10.38 18.10
N ARG A 86 31.33 -10.25 19.36
CA ARG A 86 31.70 -9.16 20.27
C ARG A 86 32.14 -9.78 21.58
N ALA A 87 33.34 -9.42 22.03
CA ALA A 87 33.86 -9.80 23.34
C ALA A 87 32.95 -9.27 24.46
N GLY A 88 32.70 -10.11 25.44
CA GLY A 88 31.99 -9.82 26.68
C GLY A 88 32.86 -10.08 27.91
N SER A 89 32.28 -9.96 29.09
CA SER A 89 32.99 -10.20 30.35
C SER A 89 33.42 -11.66 30.53
N MET A 90 34.53 -11.86 31.26
CA MET A 90 35.08 -13.19 31.61
C MET A 90 35.29 -14.10 30.38
N GLY A 91 35.89 -13.57 29.30
CA GLY A 91 36.21 -14.34 28.09
C GLY A 91 35.01 -14.77 27.24
N ARG A 92 33.77 -14.40 27.60
CA ARG A 92 32.57 -14.78 26.84
C ARG A 92 32.52 -14.07 25.49
N ALA A 93 32.05 -14.76 24.44
CA ALA A 93 31.84 -14.19 23.11
C ALA A 93 30.35 -14.20 22.73
N SER A 94 29.81 -13.04 22.32
CA SER A 94 28.42 -12.88 21.87
C SER A 94 28.34 -12.74 20.35
N VAL A 95 27.33 -13.34 19.70
CA VAL A 95 27.19 -13.32 18.23
C VAL A 95 26.35 -12.14 17.76
N ILE A 96 26.97 -11.22 17.01
CA ILE A 96 26.31 -10.12 16.31
C ILE A 96 25.96 -10.55 14.88
N HIS A 97 24.66 -10.48 14.57
CA HIS A 97 24.13 -10.77 13.24
C HIS A 97 24.01 -9.50 12.40
N LYS A 98 24.95 -9.27 11.48
CA LYS A 98 24.86 -8.19 10.48
C LYS A 98 23.99 -8.67 9.31
N ARG A 99 22.67 -8.58 9.51
CA ARG A 99 21.64 -9.00 8.53
C ARG A 99 21.60 -8.06 7.32
N THR A 100 21.39 -8.62 6.14
CA THR A 100 21.02 -7.87 4.92
C THR A 100 19.55 -8.11 4.55
N SER A 101 19.04 -7.35 3.60
CA SER A 101 17.69 -7.52 3.04
C SER A 101 17.67 -7.44 1.51
N HIS A 102 16.65 -8.06 0.94
CA HIS A 102 16.22 -7.87 -0.44
C HIS A 102 14.86 -7.18 -0.41
N VAL A 103 14.65 -6.18 -1.28
CA VAL A 103 13.41 -5.39 -1.32
C VAL A 103 12.86 -5.42 -2.73
N GLN A 104 11.55 -5.65 -2.86
CA GLN A 104 10.84 -5.68 -4.14
C GLN A 104 9.60 -4.79 -4.06
N ILE A 105 9.39 -3.98 -5.09
CA ILE A 105 8.17 -3.19 -5.32
C ILE A 105 7.53 -3.68 -6.63
N GLU A 106 6.23 -3.93 -6.61
CA GLU A 106 5.40 -4.28 -7.75
C GLU A 106 4.32 -3.19 -7.92
N LEU A 107 4.31 -2.55 -9.10
CA LEU A 107 3.31 -1.55 -9.48
C LEU A 107 2.24 -2.17 -10.38
N ASP A 108 1.02 -1.65 -10.26
CA ASP A 108 -0.11 -2.02 -11.11
C ASP A 108 -0.96 -0.79 -11.42
N LEU A 109 -1.79 -0.88 -12.47
CA LEU A 109 -2.76 0.17 -12.76
C LEU A 109 -3.92 0.09 -11.78
N LEU A 110 -4.34 1.24 -11.25
CA LEU A 110 -5.60 1.38 -10.55
C LEU A 110 -6.69 0.83 -11.47
N LYS A 111 -7.27 -0.31 -11.07
CA LYS A 111 -8.52 -0.75 -11.67
C LYS A 111 -9.55 0.30 -11.30
N THR A 112 -9.84 1.21 -12.23
CA THR A 112 -11.12 1.90 -12.25
C THR A 112 -12.15 0.82 -12.06
N HIS A 113 -12.87 0.86 -10.94
CA HIS A 113 -13.96 -0.08 -10.74
C HIS A 113 -14.84 0.03 -11.98
N ARG A 114 -15.11 -1.10 -12.65
CA ARG A 114 -16.27 -1.19 -13.54
C ARG A 114 -17.40 -0.52 -12.79
N ALA A 115 -18.03 0.47 -13.41
CA ALA A 115 -19.08 1.23 -12.76
C ALA A 115 -19.99 0.25 -12.04
N MET A 116 -20.20 0.45 -10.73
CA MET A 116 -21.47 -0.01 -10.18
C MET A 116 -22.51 0.69 -11.05
N PRO A 117 -23.38 -0.03 -11.77
CA PRO A 117 -24.52 0.63 -12.36
C PRO A 117 -25.30 1.20 -11.17
N ILE A 118 -25.19 2.51 -10.99
CA ILE A 118 -26.17 3.27 -10.22
C ILE A 118 -27.45 3.05 -11.03
N THR A 119 -28.26 2.09 -10.61
CA THR A 119 -29.54 1.81 -11.25
C THR A 119 -30.36 3.10 -11.19
N PRO A 120 -30.64 3.74 -12.34
CA PRO A 120 -31.37 4.98 -12.33
C PRO A 120 -32.81 4.69 -11.90
N ALA A 121 -33.37 5.61 -11.11
CA ALA A 121 -34.77 5.69 -10.72
C ALA A 121 -35.38 4.43 -10.06
N ALA A 122 -35.60 4.53 -8.74
CA ALA A 122 -36.89 4.09 -8.20
C ALA A 122 -37.94 5.15 -8.61
N PRO A 123 -38.88 4.87 -9.52
CA PRO A 123 -39.94 5.81 -9.85
C PRO A 123 -40.90 5.96 -8.66
N ALA A 124 -41.33 7.19 -8.39
CA ALA A 124 -42.17 7.50 -7.25
C ALA A 124 -43.57 6.89 -7.38
N LEU A 125 -43.95 6.03 -6.42
CA LEU A 125 -45.34 5.60 -6.23
C LEU A 125 -46.13 6.70 -5.48
N LYS A 126 -46.67 7.65 -6.25
CA LYS A 126 -47.80 8.48 -5.82
C LYS A 126 -49.12 7.83 -6.26
N ALA A 127 -49.86 7.23 -5.33
CA ALA A 127 -51.34 7.16 -5.30
C ALA A 127 -51.82 6.13 -4.24
N PRO A 128 -53.07 6.23 -3.73
CA PRO A 128 -53.84 7.44 -3.46
C PRO A 128 -54.39 7.49 -2.01
N VAL A 129 -54.99 8.62 -1.64
CA VAL A 129 -55.57 8.85 -0.31
C VAL A 129 -56.76 7.92 -0.04
N LYS A 130 -56.66 7.06 0.98
CA LYS A 130 -57.85 6.46 1.62
C LYS A 130 -58.54 7.51 2.50
N LYS A 131 -59.59 8.14 1.98
CA LYS A 131 -60.62 8.76 2.82
C LYS A 131 -61.34 7.65 3.59
N ILE A 132 -60.95 7.41 4.84
CA ILE A 132 -61.79 6.65 5.77
C ILE A 132 -62.99 7.53 6.13
N ALA A 133 -64.19 6.97 6.01
CA ALA A 133 -65.44 7.72 6.09
C ALA A 133 -65.69 8.31 7.48
N LYS A 134 -66.15 9.56 7.51
CA LYS A 134 -66.63 10.25 8.73
C LYS A 134 -68.16 10.25 8.76
N LYS A 135 -68.75 9.23 9.38
CA LYS A 135 -70.17 8.98 9.80
C LYS A 135 -70.18 7.49 10.24
N LEU A 136 -70.83 6.97 11.29
CA LEU A 136 -71.75 7.39 12.38
C LEU A 136 -71.59 6.32 13.51
N VAL A 137 -72.05 6.42 14.76
CA VAL A 137 -72.86 7.40 15.52
C VAL A 137 -72.08 7.79 16.82
N GLY A 138 -72.63 8.62 17.70
CA GLY A 138 -72.22 8.72 19.11
C GLY A 138 -72.90 7.71 20.04
N ALA A 139 -72.27 7.45 21.20
CA ALA A 139 -72.87 6.88 22.40
C ALA A 139 -71.91 7.01 23.60
N LYS A 140 -72.35 7.72 24.65
CA LYS A 140 -71.77 7.82 26.01
C LYS A 140 -70.33 8.33 26.12
#